data_AF-A0A924ZRI9-F1
#
_entry.id   AF-A0A924ZRI9-F1
#
_cell.length_a   1.000
_cell.length_b   1.000
_cell.length_c   1.000
_cell.angle_alpha   90.00
_cell.angle_beta   90.00
_cell.angle_gamma   90.00
#
_symmetry.space_group_name_H-M   'P 1'
#
loop_
_entity.id
_entity.type
_entity.pdbx_description
1 polymer ?
#
loop_
_entity_poly.entity_id
_entity_poly.type
_entity_poly.pdbx_seq_one_letter_code
_entity_poly.pdbx_strand_id
1 'polypeptide(L)'
;MQKIFILGTILVALFLGLIYIYNVENDLVRIQHTGERAIVEPIADYEQTDSGTGSSFYVATFSFKTSDGRKIIKSRSFPSELVDDIKRNQPIVICYRPNDPENFIFEKFTPSIFLFLFIVLLFHIVAVAFKNALVELKNKRHNDNVRIIASHLERK
;
A
#
# COMPACT_ATOMS: atom_id res chain seq x y z
N MET A 1 28.37 -14.67 1.87
CA MET A 1 27.15 -15.32 1.31
C MET A 1 25.88 -14.90 2.04
N GLN A 2 25.82 -14.91 3.37
CA GLN A 2 24.64 -14.52 4.17
C GLN A 2 24.02 -13.15 3.81
N LYS A 3 24.85 -12.12 3.57
CA LYS A 3 24.36 -10.77 3.19
C LYS A 3 23.64 -10.72 1.84
N ILE A 4 24.01 -11.58 0.88
CA ILE A 4 23.39 -11.64 -0.45
C ILE A 4 22.03 -12.34 -0.38
N PHE A 5 21.93 -13.40 0.43
CA PHE A 5 20.65 -14.09 0.68
C PHE A 5 19.64 -13.17 1.37
N ILE A 6 20.06 -12.44 2.42
CA ILE A 6 19.17 -11.50 3.12
C ILE A 6 18.63 -10.43 2.17
N LEU A 7 19.49 -9.88 1.30
CA LEU A 7 19.07 -8.86 0.35
C LEU A 7 18.12 -9.39 -0.73
N GLY A 8 18.35 -10.63 -1.19
CA GLY A 8 17.43 -11.33 -2.09
C GLY A 8 16.04 -11.53 -1.47
N THR A 9 15.99 -11.94 -0.20
CA THR A 9 14.71 -12.11 0.51
C THR A 9 13.96 -10.79 0.67
N ILE A 10 14.66 -9.70 0.98
CA ILE A 10 14.05 -8.36 1.09
C ILE A 10 13.45 -7.93 -0.26
N LEU A 11 14.17 -8.13 -1.37
CA LEU A 11 13.68 -7.79 -2.71
C LEU A 11 12.43 -8.59 -3.10
N VAL A 12 12.40 -9.89 -2.80
CA VAL A 12 11.23 -10.74 -3.07
C VAL A 12 10.03 -10.31 -2.22
N ALA A 13 10.25 -10.05 -0.92
CA ALA A 13 9.19 -9.58 -0.03
C ALA A 13 8.60 -8.23 -0.50
N LEU A 14 9.47 -7.32 -0.95
CA LEU A 14 9.06 -6.00 -1.45
C LEU A 14 8.29 -6.13 -2.78
N PHE A 15 8.71 -7.03 -3.66
CA PHE A 15 8.01 -7.31 -4.91
C PHE A 15 6.63 -7.95 -4.68
N LEU A 16 6.52 -8.91 -3.76
CA LEU A 16 5.22 -9.51 -3.39
C LEU A 16 4.30 -8.48 -2.72
N GLY A 17 4.84 -7.62 -1.85
CA GLY A 17 4.10 -6.52 -1.25
C GLY A 17 3.54 -5.54 -2.30
N LEU A 18 4.34 -5.22 -3.31
CA LEU A 18 3.91 -4.39 -4.45
C LEU A 18 2.77 -5.02 -5.24
N ILE A 19 2.88 -6.32 -5.57
CA ILE A 19 1.81 -7.05 -6.26
C ILE A 19 0.53 -7.04 -5.41
N TYR A 20 0.65 -7.26 -4.10
CA TYR A 20 -0.51 -7.23 -3.20
C TYR A 20 -1.19 -5.85 -3.20
N ILE A 21 -0.43 -4.77 -3.03
CA ILE A 21 -0.96 -3.40 -3.04
C ILE A 21 -1.64 -3.09 -4.37
N TYR A 22 -1.01 -3.44 -5.50
CA TYR A 22 -1.56 -3.23 -6.83
C TYR A 22 -2.91 -3.95 -7.03
N ASN A 23 -3.01 -5.21 -6.58
CA ASN A 23 -4.25 -5.96 -6.66
C ASN A 23 -5.35 -5.34 -5.79
N VAL A 24 -5.02 -4.89 -4.57
CA VAL A 24 -5.97 -4.24 -3.68
C VAL A 24 -6.48 -2.93 -4.28
N GLU A 25 -5.59 -2.06 -4.77
CA GLU A 25 -6.01 -0.80 -5.41
C GLU A 25 -6.88 -1.04 -6.64
N ASN A 26 -6.51 -1.97 -7.51
CA ASN A 26 -7.34 -2.33 -8.65
C ASN A 26 -8.72 -2.84 -8.24
N ASP A 27 -8.79 -3.62 -7.16
CA ASP A 27 -10.04 -4.11 -6.62
C ASP A 27 -10.92 -2.99 -6.05
N LEU A 28 -10.32 -1.99 -5.39
CA LEU A 28 -11.02 -0.81 -4.89
C LEU A 28 -11.52 0.05 -6.06
N VAL A 29 -10.67 0.33 -7.04
CA VAL A 29 -11.03 1.06 -8.28
C VAL A 29 -12.16 0.33 -9.00
N ARG A 30 -12.11 -1.01 -9.08
CA ARG A 30 -13.20 -1.80 -9.66
C ARG A 30 -14.50 -1.62 -8.89
N ILE A 31 -14.48 -1.68 -7.55
CA ILE A 31 -15.68 -1.40 -6.74
C ILE A 31 -16.19 0.02 -7.02
N GLN A 32 -15.32 1.00 -7.19
CA GLN A 32 -15.70 2.39 -7.45
C GLN A 32 -16.47 2.53 -8.76
N HIS A 33 -16.01 1.83 -9.81
CA HIS A 33 -16.57 1.93 -11.16
C HIS A 33 -17.74 0.98 -11.43
N THR A 34 -17.70 -0.25 -10.91
CA THR A 34 -18.70 -1.29 -11.23
C THR A 34 -19.52 -1.73 -10.03
N GLY A 35 -19.22 -1.23 -8.84
CA GLY A 35 -19.99 -1.51 -7.63
C GLY A 35 -21.37 -0.85 -7.67
N GLU A 36 -22.28 -1.38 -6.87
CA GLU A 36 -23.56 -0.73 -6.65
C GLU A 36 -23.42 0.41 -5.65
N ARG A 37 -24.28 1.42 -5.79
CA ARG A 37 -24.24 2.62 -4.96
C ARG A 37 -25.31 2.56 -3.88
N ALA A 38 -24.94 2.99 -2.68
CA ALA A 38 -25.87 3.23 -1.59
C ALA A 38 -25.58 4.57 -0.94
N ILE A 39 -26.64 5.21 -0.44
CA ILE A 39 -26.54 6.41 0.39
C ILE A 39 -26.51 5.96 1.84
N VAL A 40 -25.52 6.44 2.59
CA VAL A 40 -25.39 6.18 4.02
C VAL A 40 -26.44 7.02 4.77
N GLU A 41 -27.06 6.40 5.77
CA GLU A 41 -27.87 7.10 6.76
C GLU A 41 -27.03 8.19 7.46
N PRO A 42 -27.64 9.30 7.90
CA PRO A 42 -26.93 10.38 8.59
C PRO A 42 -26.08 9.88 9.76
N ILE A 43 -24.84 10.34 9.82
CA ILE A 43 -23.88 9.95 10.85
C ILE A 43 -24.06 10.87 12.05
N ALA A 44 -24.42 10.30 13.19
CA ALA A 44 -24.68 11.07 14.41
C ALA A 44 -23.39 11.53 15.11
N ASP A 45 -22.35 10.69 15.08
CA ASP A 45 -21.09 10.96 15.77
C ASP A 45 -19.91 10.24 15.10
N TYR A 46 -18.71 10.75 15.34
CA TYR A 46 -17.45 10.15 14.91
C TYR A 46 -16.34 10.38 15.93
N GLU A 47 -15.45 9.39 16.04
CA GLU A 47 -14.25 9.49 16.86
C GLU A 47 -13.09 10.02 16.02
N GLN A 48 -12.37 11.02 16.54
CA GLN A 48 -11.11 11.51 15.97
C GLN A 48 -9.95 11.00 16.80
N THR A 49 -9.00 10.33 16.16
CA THR A 49 -7.73 9.94 16.80
C THR A 49 -6.58 10.72 16.19
N ASP A 50 -5.91 11.53 17.00
CA ASP A 50 -4.74 12.30 16.59
C ASP A 50 -3.47 11.47 16.78
N SER A 51 -2.66 11.35 15.72
CA SER A 51 -1.46 10.51 15.72
C SER A 51 -0.20 11.24 16.21
N GLY A 52 -0.34 12.46 16.76
CA GLY A 52 0.77 13.29 17.26
C GLY A 52 1.76 13.82 16.19
N THR A 53 1.67 13.33 14.96
CA THR A 53 2.54 13.67 13.81
C THR A 53 1.86 14.60 12.80
N GLY A 54 0.70 15.16 13.16
CA GLY A 54 -0.11 16.01 12.28
C GLY A 54 -1.11 15.23 11.40
N SER A 55 -1.18 13.90 11.52
CA SER A 55 -2.25 13.10 10.91
C SER A 55 -3.32 12.73 11.93
N SER A 56 -4.57 12.91 11.55
CA SER A 56 -5.74 12.43 12.31
C SER A 56 -6.48 11.40 11.46
N PHE A 57 -6.96 10.34 12.08
CA PHE A 57 -7.89 9.40 11.44
C PHE A 57 -9.22 9.42 12.16
N TYR A 58 -10.29 9.31 11.37
CA TYR A 58 -11.66 9.41 11.85
C TYR A 58 -12.35 8.07 11.73
N VAL A 59 -13.10 7.67 12.75
CA VAL A 59 -13.87 6.43 12.78
C VAL A 59 -15.33 6.76 13.04
N ALA A 60 -16.23 6.20 12.24
CA ALA A 60 -17.67 6.34 12.43
C ALA A 60 -18.39 5.03 12.15
N THR A 61 -19.61 4.91 12.67
CA THR A 61 -20.52 3.82 12.33
C THR A 61 -21.37 4.22 11.13
N PHE A 62 -21.22 3.49 10.03
CA PHE A 62 -21.96 3.70 8.80
C PHE A 62 -23.10 2.71 8.74
N SER A 63 -24.28 3.20 8.38
CA SER A 63 -25.48 2.40 8.21
C SER A 63 -26.07 2.68 6.82
N PHE A 64 -26.32 1.65 6.03
CA PHE A 64 -26.91 1.81 4.70
C PHE A 64 -27.73 0.59 4.31
N LYS A 65 -28.56 0.75 3.28
CA LYS A 65 -29.37 -0.33 2.71
C LYS A 65 -28.84 -0.69 1.33
N THR A 66 -28.60 -1.97 1.09
CA THR A 66 -28.25 -2.52 -0.22
C THR A 66 -29.49 -2.54 -1.13
N SER A 67 -29.29 -2.76 -2.43
CA SER A 67 -30.34 -2.82 -3.44
C SER A 67 -31.34 -3.96 -3.21
N ASP A 68 -30.86 -5.09 -2.70
CA ASP A 68 -31.69 -6.24 -2.28
C ASP A 68 -32.37 -6.02 -0.92
N GLY A 69 -32.14 -4.86 -0.30
CA GLY A 69 -32.83 -4.42 0.90
C GLY A 69 -32.20 -4.85 2.22
N ARG A 70 -31.04 -5.52 2.20
CA ARG A 70 -30.28 -5.81 3.43
C ARG A 70 -29.76 -4.51 4.05
N LYS A 71 -29.87 -4.41 5.37
CA LYS A 71 -29.28 -3.30 6.14
C LYS A 71 -27.88 -3.71 6.59
N ILE A 72 -26.89 -2.87 6.28
CA ILE A 72 -25.50 -3.06 6.69
C ILE A 72 -25.16 -1.97 7.69
N ILE A 73 -24.55 -2.36 8.81
CA ILE A 73 -24.07 -1.45 9.85
C ILE A 73 -22.62 -1.82 10.11
N LYS A 74 -21.69 -0.88 9.89
CA LYS A 74 -20.25 -1.15 10.00
C LYS A 74 -19.51 0.05 10.55
N SER A 75 -18.71 -0.17 11.59
CA SER A 75 -17.75 0.83 12.07
C SER A 75 -16.46 0.71 11.27
N ARG A 76 -15.98 1.83 10.72
CA ARG A 76 -14.72 1.89 9.95
C ARG A 76 -14.14 3.28 9.96
N SER A 77 -12.86 3.36 9.56
CA SER A 77 -12.23 4.65 9.28
C SER A 77 -12.73 5.27 7.98
N PHE A 78 -12.68 6.60 7.92
CA PHE A 78 -13.07 7.38 6.76
C PHE A 78 -12.13 8.56 6.47
N PRO A 79 -12.03 8.99 5.20
CA PRO A 79 -11.17 10.10 4.77
C PRO A 79 -11.58 11.43 5.40
N SER A 80 -10.60 12.28 5.73
CA SER A 80 -10.81 13.62 6.32
C SER A 80 -11.74 14.51 5.50
N GLU A 81 -11.78 14.31 4.18
CA GLU A 81 -12.59 15.04 3.22
C GLU A 81 -14.10 14.85 3.46
N LEU A 82 -14.50 13.74 4.10
CA LEU A 82 -15.89 13.49 4.47
C LEU A 82 -16.30 14.15 5.78
N VAL A 83 -15.35 14.66 6.59
CA VAL A 83 -15.69 15.34 7.86
C VAL A 83 -16.59 16.55 7.59
N ASP A 84 -16.30 17.33 6.55
CA ASP A 84 -17.12 18.47 6.18
C ASP A 84 -18.51 18.05 5.65
N ASP A 85 -18.58 16.94 4.91
CA ASP A 85 -19.85 16.39 4.45
C ASP A 85 -20.71 15.94 5.64
N ILE A 86 -20.12 15.23 6.61
CA ILE A 86 -20.80 14.79 7.84
C ILE A 86 -21.31 15.99 8.63
N LYS A 87 -20.46 17.00 8.88
CA LYS A 87 -20.83 18.21 9.62
C LYS A 87 -21.94 19.01 8.93
N ARG A 88 -21.99 18.99 7.61
CA ARG A 88 -23.00 19.68 6.80
C ARG A 88 -24.22 18.79 6.49
N ASN A 89 -24.28 17.59 7.07
CA ASN A 89 -25.32 16.60 6.84
C ASN A 89 -25.55 16.32 5.33
N GLN A 90 -24.48 16.32 4.55
CA GLN A 90 -24.51 15.99 3.13
C GLN A 90 -24.61 14.47 2.96
N PRO A 91 -25.34 13.99 1.93
CA PRO A 91 -25.47 12.57 1.67
C PRO A 91 -24.11 11.98 1.30
N ILE A 92 -23.67 10.97 2.06
CA ILE A 92 -22.45 10.22 1.78
C ILE A 92 -22.81 9.04 0.90
N VAL A 93 -22.17 8.97 -0.26
CA VAL A 93 -22.35 7.87 -1.21
C VAL A 93 -21.19 6.89 -1.07
N ILE A 94 -21.55 5.60 -1.03
CA ILE A 94 -20.60 4.49 -1.04
C ILE A 94 -20.84 3.60 -2.24
N CYS A 95 -19.78 2.94 -2.70
CA CYS A 95 -19.84 1.87 -3.69
C CYS A 95 -19.52 0.54 -3.02
N TYR A 96 -20.30 -0.52 -3.28
CA TYR A 96 -20.12 -1.84 -2.67
C TYR A 96 -20.27 -2.98 -3.69
N ARG A 97 -19.76 -4.17 -3.36
CA ARG A 97 -19.98 -5.38 -4.17
C ARG A 97 -21.33 -6.01 -3.78
N PRO A 98 -22.25 -6.31 -4.71
CA PRO A 98 -23.54 -6.93 -4.35
C PRO A 98 -23.39 -8.26 -3.60
N ASN A 99 -22.38 -9.05 -3.97
CA ASN A 99 -22.07 -10.34 -3.35
C ASN A 99 -21.35 -10.21 -2.00
N ASP A 100 -20.81 -9.03 -1.68
CA ASP A 100 -20.04 -8.75 -0.48
C ASP A 100 -20.18 -7.26 -0.07
N PRO A 101 -21.37 -6.87 0.42
CA PRO A 101 -21.69 -5.47 0.67
C PRO A 101 -20.93 -4.87 1.86
N GLU A 102 -20.34 -5.70 2.71
CA GLU A 102 -19.49 -5.26 3.81
C GLU A 102 -18.17 -4.65 3.33
N ASN A 103 -17.72 -5.03 2.13
CA ASN A 103 -16.55 -4.48 1.45
C ASN A 103 -16.97 -3.35 0.51
N PHE A 104 -17.21 -2.19 1.11
CA PHE A 104 -17.54 -0.96 0.41
C PHE A 104 -16.39 0.04 0.40
N ILE A 105 -16.47 1.04 -0.47
CA ILE A 105 -15.59 2.19 -0.50
C ILE A 105 -16.44 3.47 -0.56
N PHE A 106 -15.86 4.59 -0.15
CA PHE A 106 -16.51 5.89 -0.32
C PHE A 106 -16.38 6.34 -1.78
N GLU A 107 -17.42 6.94 -2.36
CA GLU A 107 -17.36 7.40 -3.76
C GLU A 107 -16.25 8.45 -3.97
N LYS A 108 -16.03 9.31 -2.97
CA LYS A 108 -14.95 10.30 -2.92
C LYS A 108 -13.57 9.72 -2.58
N PHE A 109 -13.44 8.39 -2.50
CA PHE A 109 -12.14 7.76 -2.29
C PHE A 109 -11.23 8.07 -3.47
N THR A 110 -10.06 8.63 -3.17
CA THR A 110 -9.02 8.90 -4.17
C THR A 110 -7.88 7.90 -3.94
N PRO A 111 -7.62 6.97 -4.88
CA PRO A 111 -6.48 6.06 -4.75
C PRO A 111 -5.18 6.88 -4.71
N SER A 112 -4.31 6.58 -3.76
CA SER A 112 -3.08 7.35 -3.55
C SER A 112 -1.99 6.88 -4.50
N ILE A 113 -2.01 7.40 -5.73
CA ILE A 113 -0.96 7.22 -6.74
C ILE A 113 0.44 7.55 -6.18
N PHE A 114 0.53 8.45 -5.20
CA PHE A 114 1.78 8.80 -4.53
C PHE A 114 2.41 7.62 -3.78
N LEU A 115 1.61 6.75 -3.16
CA LEU A 115 2.13 5.56 -2.47
C LEU A 115 2.77 4.61 -3.48
N PHE A 116 2.09 4.38 -4.62
CA PHE A 116 2.63 3.56 -5.71
C PHE A 116 3.96 4.12 -6.23
N LEU A 117 4.02 5.42 -6.54
CA LEU A 117 5.24 6.08 -7.00
C LEU A 117 6.37 6.01 -5.98
N PHE A 118 6.06 6.19 -4.69
CA PHE A 118 7.05 6.13 -3.61
C PHE A 118 7.68 4.73 -3.50
N ILE A 119 6.88 3.67 -3.60
CA ILE A 119 7.41 2.30 -3.51
C ILE A 119 8.24 1.97 -4.76
N VAL A 120 7.81 2.39 -5.95
CA VAL A 120 8.61 2.22 -7.19
C VAL A 120 9.97 2.92 -7.08
N LEU A 121 9.99 4.15 -6.56
CA LEU A 121 11.23 4.89 -6.32
C LEU A 121 12.15 4.16 -5.34
N LEU A 122 11.59 3.67 -4.23
CA LEU A 122 12.33 2.95 -3.20
C LEU A 122 12.91 1.64 -3.74
N PHE A 123 12.15 0.90 -4.54
CA PHE A 123 12.64 -0.28 -5.24
C PHE A 123 13.80 0.06 -6.19
N HIS A 124 13.69 1.16 -6.94
CA HIS A 124 14.75 1.59 -7.85
C HIS A 124 16.05 1.89 -7.11
N ILE A 125 15.98 2.58 -5.97
CA ILE A 125 17.14 2.88 -5.12
C ILE A 125 17.80 1.58 -4.62
N VAL A 126 17.01 0.62 -4.13
CA VAL A 126 17.52 -0.67 -3.63
C VAL A 126 18.19 -1.46 -4.77
N ALA A 127 17.60 -1.49 -5.97
CA ALA A 127 18.16 -2.18 -7.12
C ALA A 127 19.51 -1.59 -7.55
N VAL A 128 19.63 -0.25 -7.57
CA VAL A 128 20.88 0.45 -7.87
C VAL A 128 21.95 0.13 -6.82
N ALA A 129 21.61 0.21 -5.53
CA ALA A 129 22.54 -0.11 -4.45
C ALA A 129 23.02 -1.57 -4.53
N PHE A 130 22.14 -2.50 -4.87
CA PHE A 130 22.50 -3.91 -5.05
C PHE A 130 23.44 -4.12 -6.23
N LYS A 131 23.17 -3.49 -7.38
CA LYS A 131 24.06 -3.55 -8.56
C LYS A 131 25.46 -3.08 -8.21
N ASN A 132 25.58 -1.97 -7.47
CA ASN A 132 26.87 -1.44 -7.04
C ASN A 132 27.61 -2.40 -6.11
N ALA A 133 26.91 -2.99 -5.12
CA ALA A 133 27.49 -3.99 -4.22
C ALA A 133 27.98 -5.24 -4.97
N LEU A 134 27.26 -5.69 -6.00
CA LEU A 134 27.69 -6.82 -6.83
C LEU A 134 28.96 -6.50 -7.63
N VAL A 135 29.04 -5.28 -8.19
CA VAL A 135 30.25 -4.83 -8.91
C VAL A 135 31.45 -4.80 -7.98
N GLU A 136 31.30 -4.24 -6.78
CA GLU A 136 32.37 -4.18 -5.78
C GLU A 136 32.84 -5.58 -5.36
N LEU A 137 31.92 -6.51 -5.12
CA LEU A 137 32.25 -7.91 -4.80
C LEU A 137 32.97 -8.62 -5.94
N LYS A 138 32.58 -8.37 -7.20
CA LYS A 138 33.25 -8.92 -8.37
C LYS A 138 34.67 -8.39 -8.50
N ASN A 139 34.86 -7.09 -8.27
CA ASN A 139 36.17 -6.44 -8.35
C ASN A 139 37.11 -6.94 -7.25
N LYS A 140 36.61 -7.08 -6.02
CA LYS A 140 37.38 -7.65 -4.90
C LYS A 140 37.83 -9.09 -5.19
N ARG A 141 36.93 -9.93 -5.70
CA ARG A 141 37.25 -11.31 -6.09
C ARG A 141 38.34 -11.37 -7.17
N HIS A 142 38.30 -10.46 -8.15
CA HIS A 142 39.31 -10.39 -9.20
C HIS A 142 40.69 -10.03 -8.62
N ASN A 143 40.78 -9.01 -7.76
CA ASN A 143 42.03 -8.59 -7.13
C ASN A 143 42.63 -9.69 -6.23
N ASP A 144 41.79 -10.40 -5.47
CA ASP A 144 42.25 -11.52 -4.63
C ASP A 144 42.87 -12.64 -5.48
N ASN A 145 42.24 -12.98 -6.62
CA ASN A 145 42.77 -13.99 -7.55
C ASN A 145 44.10 -13.58 -8.17
N VAL A 146 44.23 -12.32 -8.60
CA VAL A 146 45.49 -11.78 -9.15
C VAL A 146 46.61 -11.86 -8.11
N ARG A 147 46.32 -11.49 -6.85
CA ARG A 147 47.29 -11.54 -5.75
C ARG A 147 47.75 -12.97 -5.44
N ILE A 148 46.84 -13.94 -5.46
CA ILE A 148 47.16 -15.36 -5.23
C ILE A 148 48.10 -15.87 -6.33
N ILE A 149 47.82 -15.56 -7.60
CA ILE A 149 48.65 -15.99 -8.74
C ILE A 149 50.05 -15.37 -8.66
N ALA A 150 50.14 -14.07 -8.36
CA ALA A 150 51.43 -13.39 -8.19
C ALA A 150 52.28 -14.05 -7.08
N SER A 151 51.67 -14.36 -5.93
CA SER A 151 52.35 -15.03 -4.81
C SER A 151 52.81 -16.48 -5.09
N HIS A 152 52.26 -17.12 -6.13
CA HIS A 152 52.69 -18.44 -6.58
C HIS A 152 53.83 -18.36 -7.60
N LEU A 153 53.88 -17.30 -8.40
CA LEU A 153 54.96 -17.04 -9.34
C LEU A 153 56.26 -16.63 -8.63
N GLU A 154 56.18 -15.85 -7.55
CA GLU A 154 57.36 -15.45 -6.76
C GLU A 154 57.99 -16.58 -5.92
N ARG A 155 57.29 -17.72 -5.78
CA ARG A 155 57.76 -18.88 -5.01
C ARG A 155 58.42 -19.98 -5.86
N LYS A 156 58.54 -19.76 -7.16
CA LYS A 156 59.28 -20.63 -8.10
C LYS A 156 60.58 -19.97 -8.51
#